data_AF-A0A832TX82-F1
#
_entry.id   AF-A0A832TX82-F1
#
_cell.length_a   1.000
_cell.length_b   1.000
_cell.length_c   1.000
_cell.angle_alpha   90.00
_cell.angle_beta   90.00
_cell.angle_gamma   90.00
#
_symmetry.space_group_name_H-M   'P 1'
#
loop_
_entity.id
_entity.type
_entity.pdbx_description
1 polymer ?
#
loop_
_entity_poly.entity_id
_entity_poly.type
_entity_poly.pdbx_seq_one_letter_code
_entity_poly.pdbx_strand_id
1 'polypeptide(L)'
;KFSATPTSGKMPLTVAFTDKSTGTPTKWKWSFGDGASSTIQNPKHKYSKAGSYTVTLTATNVAGSNTITKTNYIKVTTNTK
;
A
#
# COMPACT_ATOMS: atom_id res chain seq x y z
N LYS A 1 -1.91 11.54 -3.10
CA LYS A 1 -2.81 10.40 -3.42
C LYS A 1 -1.96 9.18 -3.74
N PHE A 2 -2.52 7.97 -3.85
CA PHE A 2 -1.76 6.81 -4.35
C PHE A 2 -2.65 5.81 -5.10
N SER A 3 -2.04 4.90 -5.84
CA SER A 3 -2.71 3.75 -6.48
C SER A 3 -1.97 2.44 -6.20
N ALA A 4 -2.64 1.32 -6.43
CA ALA A 4 -2.07 -0.01 -6.33
C ALA A 4 -2.55 -0.89 -7.48
N THR A 5 -1.74 -1.85 -7.92
CA THR A 5 -2.10 -2.80 -8.98
C THR A 5 -1.40 -4.14 -8.77
N PRO A 6 -2.14 -5.27 -8.81
CA PRO A 6 -3.60 -5.37 -8.75
C PRO A 6 -4.17 -4.98 -7.37
N THR A 7 -5.46 -4.64 -7.30
CA THR A 7 -6.17 -4.41 -6.02
C THR A 7 -6.93 -5.64 -5.52
N SER A 8 -7.01 -6.70 -6.32
CA SER A 8 -7.58 -7.97 -5.91
C SER A 8 -6.94 -9.15 -6.63
N GLY A 9 -7.01 -10.33 -6.02
CA GLY A 9 -6.51 -11.57 -6.62
C GLY A 9 -6.35 -12.68 -5.60
N LYS A 10 -5.85 -13.83 -6.04
CA LYS A 10 -5.61 -14.99 -5.18
C LYS A 10 -4.25 -14.88 -4.49
N MET A 11 -4.13 -15.46 -3.29
CA MET A 11 -2.84 -15.54 -2.59
C MET A 11 -1.86 -16.53 -3.27
N PRO A 12 -0.54 -16.24 -3.29
CA PRO A 12 0.08 -14.99 -2.85
C PRO A 12 -0.16 -13.86 -3.88
N LEU A 13 -0.64 -12.70 -3.41
CA LEU A 13 -0.89 -11.55 -4.28
C LEU A 13 0.26 -10.56 -4.16
N THR A 14 1.00 -10.35 -5.26
CA THR A 14 2.01 -9.28 -5.33
C THR A 14 1.38 -8.02 -5.88
N VAL A 15 1.41 -6.95 -5.10
CA VAL A 15 0.82 -5.65 -5.42
C VAL A 15 1.91 -4.60 -5.55
N ALA A 16 1.93 -3.88 -6.66
CA ALA A 16 2.76 -2.71 -6.86
C ALA A 16 2.00 -1.46 -6.40
N PHE A 17 2.62 -0.67 -5.53
CA PHE A 17 2.08 0.61 -5.07
C PHE A 17 2.78 1.76 -5.78
N THR A 18 2.01 2.79 -6.12
CA THR A 18 2.50 4.00 -6.78
C THR A 18 2.07 5.22 -5.99
N ASP A 19 3.05 5.95 -5.48
CA ASP A 19 2.85 7.27 -4.91
C ASP A 19 2.40 8.26 -6.00
N LYS A 20 1.37 9.04 -5.69
CA LYS A 20 0.85 10.15 -6.50
C LYS A 20 0.67 11.38 -5.61
N SER A 21 1.60 11.58 -4.67
CA SER A 21 1.62 12.73 -3.79
C SER A 21 2.18 13.94 -4.53
N THR A 22 1.59 15.10 -4.27
CA THR A 22 2.06 16.39 -4.78
C THR A 22 2.88 17.10 -3.69
N GLY A 23 3.59 18.19 -4.04
CA GLY A 23 4.36 18.95 -3.06
C GLY A 23 5.71 18.33 -2.67
N THR A 24 6.36 17.62 -3.60
CA THR A 24 7.76 17.14 -3.47
C THR A 24 8.09 16.46 -2.13
N PRO A 25 7.40 15.35 -1.79
CA PRO A 25 7.77 14.55 -0.62
C PRO A 25 9.18 13.97 -0.76
N THR A 26 9.86 13.88 0.38
CA THR A 26 11.23 13.37 0.52
C THR A 26 11.30 12.05 1.30
N LYS A 27 10.23 11.71 2.03
CA LYS A 27 10.12 10.47 2.81
C LYS A 27 8.72 9.88 2.66
N TRP A 28 8.65 8.56 2.61
CA TRP A 28 7.40 7.79 2.55
C TRP A 28 7.37 6.79 3.69
N LYS A 29 6.17 6.52 4.20
CA LYS A 29 5.90 5.42 5.12
C LYS A 29 4.61 4.75 4.69
N TRP A 30 4.74 3.52 4.23
CA TRP A 30 3.65 2.65 3.86
C TRP A 30 3.31 1.71 5.01
N SER A 31 2.03 1.53 5.28
CA SER A 31 1.49 0.43 6.07
C SER A 31 0.55 -0.37 5.19
N PHE A 32 0.81 -1.66 5.01
CA PHE A 32 0.07 -2.50 4.07
C PHE A 32 -1.18 -3.15 4.68
N GLY A 33 -1.37 -3.03 6.00
CA GLY A 33 -2.52 -3.58 6.72
C GLY A 33 -2.37 -5.03 7.18
N ASP A 34 -1.24 -5.68 6.88
CA ASP A 34 -0.91 -7.06 7.28
C ASP A 34 0.23 -7.12 8.33
N GLY A 35 0.61 -5.96 8.88
CA GLY A 35 1.73 -5.79 9.81
C GLY A 35 3.04 -5.39 9.14
N ALA A 36 3.15 -5.48 7.81
CA ALA A 36 4.33 -5.03 7.08
C ALA A 36 4.28 -3.53 6.74
N SER A 37 5.46 -2.95 6.56
CA SER A 37 5.63 -1.53 6.17
C SER A 37 6.78 -1.35 5.18
N SER A 38 6.83 -0.20 4.51
CA SER A 38 7.93 0.17 3.62
C SER A 38 8.20 1.67 3.64
N THR A 39 9.44 2.07 3.39
CA THR A 39 9.85 3.47 3.25
C THR A 39 10.19 3.86 1.80
N ILE A 40 10.10 2.91 0.87
CA ILE A 40 10.31 3.12 -0.56
C ILE A 40 9.12 3.90 -1.12
N GLN A 41 9.35 4.84 -2.05
CA GLN A 41 8.30 5.63 -2.67
C GLN A 41 7.25 4.75 -3.38
N ASN A 42 7.70 3.83 -4.23
CA ASN A 42 6.87 2.93 -5.03
C ASN A 42 7.19 1.45 -4.70
N PRO A 43 6.76 0.92 -3.55
CA PRO A 43 7.12 -0.43 -3.13
C PRO A 43 6.30 -1.48 -3.89
N LYS A 44 6.87 -2.69 -3.99
CA LYS A 44 6.10 -3.91 -4.27
C LYS A 44 5.94 -4.68 -2.96
N HIS A 45 4.73 -5.11 -2.66
CA HIS A 45 4.42 -5.87 -1.45
C HIS A 45 3.70 -7.17 -1.79
N LYS A 46 3.99 -8.23 -1.04
CA LYS A 46 3.40 -9.56 -1.26
C LYS A 46 2.50 -9.93 -0.09
N TYR A 47 1.21 -9.97 -0.35
CA TYR A 47 0.22 -10.47 0.60
C TYR A 47 0.17 -11.99 0.54
N SER A 48 0.56 -12.62 1.65
CA SER A 48 0.69 -14.08 1.73
C SER A 48 -0.54 -14.79 2.31
N LYS A 49 -1.51 -14.04 2.83
CA LYS A 49 -2.76 -14.56 3.41
C LYS A 49 -3.96 -13.95 2.69
N ALA A 50 -5.08 -14.67 2.69
CA ALA A 50 -6.35 -14.13 2.25
C ALA A 50 -6.87 -13.11 3.29
N GLY A 51 -7.54 -12.07 2.83
CA GLY A 51 -8.02 -10.98 3.66
C GLY A 51 -8.32 -9.71 2.88
N SER A 52 -8.96 -8.76 3.56
CA SER A 52 -9.09 -7.38 3.08
C SER A 52 -8.12 -6.49 3.86
N TYR A 53 -7.27 -5.77 3.14
CA TYR A 53 -6.19 -4.99 3.75
C TYR A 53 -6.41 -3.49 3.56
N THR A 54 -6.31 -2.77 4.67
CA THR A 54 -6.32 -1.31 4.70
C THR A 54 -4.90 -0.80 4.49
N VAL A 55 -4.71 0.06 3.48
CA VAL A 55 -3.38 0.58 3.13
C VAL A 55 -3.30 2.05 3.50
N THR A 56 -2.22 2.42 4.17
CA THR A 56 -1.92 3.80 4.57
C THR A 56 -0.59 4.23 3.97
N LEU A 57 -0.57 5.44 3.41
CA LEU A 57 0.64 6.14 2.98
C LEU A 57 0.77 7.45 3.74
N THR A 58 1.89 7.65 4.41
CA THR A 58 2.32 8.95 4.93
C THR A 58 3.49 9.46 4.09
N ALA A 59 3.33 10.63 3.49
CA ALA A 59 4.37 11.32 2.73
C ALA A 59 4.82 12.57 3.50
N THR A 60 6.11 12.82 3.59
CA THR A 60 6.70 13.93 4.36
C THR A 60 7.65 14.76 3.52
N ASN A 61 7.55 16.08 3.60
CA ASN A 61 8.47 17.07 3.04
C ASN A 61 8.93 18.06 4.14
N VAL A 62 9.67 19.09 3.75
CA VAL A 62 10.16 20.14 4.67
C VAL A 62 9.03 20.94 5.34
N ALA A 63 7.84 20.98 4.74
CA ALA A 63 6.68 21.71 5.26
C ALA A 63 5.82 20.86 6.21
N GLY A 64 6.07 19.54 6.29
CA GLY A 64 5.35 18.64 7.18
C GLY A 64 5.01 17.30 6.54
N SER A 65 3.98 16.63 7.06
CA SER A 65 3.55 15.31 6.61
C SER A 65 2.05 15.25 6.34
N ASN A 66 1.66 14.47 5.33
CA ASN A 66 0.26 14.15 5.05
C ASN A 66 0.07 12.64 4.97
N THR A 67 -1.07 12.16 5.49
CA THR A 67 -1.41 10.74 5.54
C THR A 67 -2.71 10.47 4.80
N ILE A 68 -2.70 9.45 3.93
CA ILE A 68 -3.90 8.95 3.24
C ILE A 68 -4.07 7.48 3.56
N THR A 69 -5.28 7.11 3.98
CA THR A 69 -5.67 5.73 4.24
C THR A 69 -6.77 5.30 3.27
N LYS A 70 -6.63 4.10 2.69
CA LYS A 70 -7.68 3.44 1.90
C LYS A 70 -8.08 2.15 2.60
N THR A 71 -9.31 2.12 3.11
CA THR A 71 -9.89 0.97 3.82
C THR A 71 -10.27 -0.15 2.86
N ASN A 72 -10.03 -1.40 3.24
CA ASN A 72 -10.35 -2.60 2.44
C ASN A 72 -9.88 -2.50 0.97
N TYR A 73 -8.70 -1.90 0.75
CA TYR A 73 -8.23 -1.49 -0.57
C TYR A 73 -7.67 -2.67 -1.37
N ILE A 74 -6.97 -3.59 -0.71
CA ILE A 74 -6.47 -4.81 -1.34
C ILE A 74 -7.30 -6.00 -0.86
N LYS A 75 -7.84 -6.78 -1.79
CA LYS A 75 -8.66 -7.96 -1.50
C LYS A 75 -7.97 -9.23 -1.99
N VAL A 76 -7.48 -10.02 -1.05
CA VAL A 76 -6.81 -11.29 -1.35
C VAL A 76 -7.76 -12.44 -1.04
N THR A 77 -8.01 -13.29 -2.01
CA THR A 77 -8.81 -14.51 -1.85
C THR A 77 -7.93 -15.75 -1.75
N THR A 78 -8.48 -16.83 -1.23
CA THR A 78 -7.78 -18.12 -1.18
C THR A 78 -7.63 -18.71 -2.59
N ASN A 79 -6.58 -19.49 -2.79
CA ASN A 79 -6.54 -20.45 -3.89
C ASN A 79 -7.47 -21.62 -3.50
N THR A 80 -8.77 -21.48 -3.76
CA THR A 80 -9.65 -22.65 -3.79
C THR A 80 -9.25 -23.53 -4.98
N LYS A 81 -9.00 -24.80 -4.67
CA LYS A 81 -8.83 -25.88 -5.66
C LYS A 81 -10.14 -26.12 -6.41
#